data_AF-A1DCH5-F1
#
_entry.id   AF-A1DCH5-F1
#
_cell.length_a   1.000
_cell.length_b   1.000
_cell.length_c   1.000
_cell.angle_alpha   90.00
_cell.angle_beta   90.00
_cell.angle_gamma   90.00
#
_symmetry.space_group_name_H-M   'P 1'
#
loop_
_entity.id
_entity.type
_entity.pdbx_description
1 polymer ?
#
loop_
_entity_poly.entity_id
_entity_poly.type
_entity_poly.pdbx_seq_one_letter_code
_entity_poly.pdbx_strand_id
1 'polypeptide(L)'
;MSKESTDPNAIDLLSRLATLLEEVANNLHHNHLDRTAIQTLLHQYSSRAEPDGHLINASKQDSQCVEHGVFLSYVHVELLSWLTKHNYTIPASSVKWYSWRKLSSRKYRLPSLFSGRAHAAQLEDLLRNVVAKAELLHAELRAHEIEIPDVAVDYERVTPQAPQGTPPEGM
;
A
#
# COMPACT_ATOMS: atom_id res chain seq x y z
N MET A 1 -15.45 -27.13 -12.05
CA MET A 1 -14.50 -27.25 -10.93
C MET A 1 -13.52 -26.10 -11.07
N SER A 2 -13.72 -25.03 -10.30
CA SER A 2 -12.80 -23.89 -10.27
C SER A 2 -11.47 -24.40 -9.71
N LYS A 3 -10.40 -24.26 -10.48
CA LYS A 3 -9.06 -24.53 -9.97
C LYS A 3 -8.76 -23.42 -8.98
N GLU A 4 -8.61 -23.73 -7.69
CA GLU A 4 -7.98 -22.82 -6.73
C GLU A 4 -6.62 -22.42 -7.32
N SER A 5 -6.50 -21.20 -7.83
CA SER A 5 -5.21 -20.69 -8.22
C SER A 5 -4.40 -20.45 -6.95
N THR A 6 -3.20 -20.99 -6.95
CA THR A 6 -2.24 -20.86 -5.84
C THR A 6 -1.46 -19.54 -5.95
N ASP A 7 -1.85 -18.67 -6.88
CA ASP A 7 -1.24 -17.37 -7.08
C ASP A 7 -1.66 -16.45 -5.93
N PRO A 8 -0.73 -15.73 -5.29
CA PRO A 8 -1.07 -14.85 -4.18
C PRO A 8 -2.05 -13.78 -4.66
N ASN A 9 -3.26 -13.81 -4.12
CA ASN A 9 -4.27 -12.80 -4.41
C ASN A 9 -3.91 -11.47 -3.73
N ALA A 10 -4.28 -10.35 -4.36
CA ALA A 10 -4.07 -9.00 -3.85
C ALA A 10 -4.70 -8.82 -2.46
N ILE A 11 -5.86 -9.44 -2.20
CA ILE A 11 -6.52 -9.45 -0.89
C ILE A 11 -5.56 -10.04 0.16
N ASP A 12 -5.11 -11.29 -0.01
CA ASP A 12 -4.24 -11.96 0.95
C ASP A 12 -2.94 -11.20 1.21
N LEU A 13 -2.33 -10.66 0.16
CA LEU A 13 -1.09 -9.90 0.27
C LEU A 13 -1.31 -8.61 1.06
N LEU A 14 -2.33 -7.83 0.72
CA LEU A 14 -2.59 -6.55 1.36
C LEU A 14 -3.15 -6.70 2.78
N SER A 15 -3.95 -7.73 3.06
CA SER A 15 -4.36 -8.07 4.43
C SER A 15 -3.16 -8.42 5.31
N ARG A 16 -2.22 -9.23 4.82
CA ARG A 16 -0.98 -9.54 5.56
C ARG A 16 -0.13 -8.30 5.81
N LEU A 17 -0.07 -7.40 4.83
CA LEU A 17 0.64 -6.13 4.98
C LEU A 17 -0.05 -5.21 5.98
N ALA A 18 -1.38 -5.16 6.00
CA ALA A 18 -2.12 -4.43 7.02
C ALA A 18 -1.78 -4.93 8.42
N THR A 19 -1.83 -6.25 8.64
CA THR A 19 -1.46 -6.84 9.95
C THR A 19 -0.03 -6.45 10.35
N LEU A 20 0.93 -6.56 9.45
CA LEU A 20 2.33 -6.19 9.73
C LEU A 20 2.48 -4.70 10.07
N LEU A 21 1.80 -3.81 9.37
CA LEU A 21 1.91 -2.37 9.62
C LEU A 21 1.16 -1.94 10.88
N GLU A 22 0.07 -2.61 11.22
CA GLU A 22 -0.60 -2.47 12.51
C GLU A 22 0.31 -2.92 13.66
N GLU A 23 1.00 -4.06 13.52
CA GLU A 23 2.01 -4.50 14.50
C GLU A 23 3.14 -3.50 14.65
N VAL A 24 3.64 -2.91 13.55
CA VAL A 24 4.66 -1.86 13.59
C VAL A 24 4.12 -0.62 14.33
N ALA A 25 2.91 -0.17 14.02
CA ALA A 25 2.27 0.96 14.68
C ALA A 25 2.11 0.72 16.19
N ASN A 26 1.65 -0.47 16.58
CA ASN A 26 1.53 -0.90 17.96
C ASN A 26 2.90 -0.94 18.65
N ASN A 27 3.93 -1.47 17.99
CA ASN A 27 5.29 -1.53 18.57
C ASN A 27 5.89 -0.13 18.78
N LEU A 28 5.67 0.82 17.87
CA LEU A 28 6.09 2.21 18.04
C LEU A 28 5.47 2.82 19.31
N HIS A 29 4.18 2.55 19.54
CA HIS A 29 3.46 2.98 20.74
C HIS A 29 4.02 2.35 22.02
N HIS A 30 4.13 1.02 22.05
CA HIS A 30 4.61 0.26 23.21
C HIS A 30 6.05 0.63 23.62
N ASN A 31 6.90 1.03 22.67
CA ASN A 31 8.29 1.43 22.94
C ASN A 31 8.47 2.93 23.23
N HIS A 32 7.38 3.68 23.41
CA HIS A 32 7.40 5.14 23.67
C HIS A 32 8.21 5.93 22.63
N LEU A 33 8.22 5.47 21.38
CA LEU A 33 8.79 6.21 20.28
C LEU A 33 7.76 7.25 19.84
N ASP A 34 7.87 8.48 20.36
CA ASP A 34 6.92 9.57 20.11
C ASP A 34 6.83 9.93 18.60
N ARG A 35 5.92 9.22 17.94
CA ARG A 35 5.69 9.16 16.48
C ARG A 35 4.20 9.01 16.17
N THR A 36 3.34 9.61 16.99
CA THR A 36 1.87 9.50 16.92
C THR A 36 1.32 9.76 15.52
N ALA A 37 1.84 10.76 14.80
CA ALA A 37 1.43 11.03 13.42
C ALA A 37 1.70 9.85 12.47
N ILE A 38 2.88 9.23 12.57
CA ILE A 38 3.23 8.06 11.76
C ILE A 38 2.39 6.86 12.16
N GLN A 39 2.16 6.66 13.47
CA GLN A 39 1.29 5.60 13.97
C GLN A 39 -0.12 5.71 13.37
N THR A 40 -0.72 6.90 13.43
CA THR A 40 -2.05 7.15 12.85
C THR A 40 -2.08 6.84 11.36
N LEU A 41 -1.06 7.28 10.60
CA LEU A 41 -0.97 7.02 9.16
C LEU A 41 -0.81 5.52 8.85
N LEU A 42 -0.06 4.77 9.66
CA LEU A 42 0.08 3.32 9.51
C LEU A 42 -1.23 2.58 9.79
N HIS A 43 -1.98 2.98 10.82
CA HIS A 43 -3.31 2.41 11.08
C HIS A 43 -4.29 2.74 9.94
N GLN A 44 -4.27 3.97 9.43
CA GLN A 44 -5.10 4.38 8.29
C GLN A 44 -4.77 3.60 7.02
N TYR A 45 -3.51 3.24 6.78
CA TYR A 45 -3.15 2.33 5.69
C TYR A 45 -3.72 0.94 5.96
N SER A 46 -3.48 0.41 7.16
CA SER A 46 -3.85 -0.96 7.55
C SER A 46 -5.36 -1.19 7.42
N SER A 47 -6.19 -0.20 7.81
CA SER A 47 -7.65 -0.30 7.71
C SER A 47 -8.17 -0.31 6.26
N ARG A 48 -7.35 0.00 5.26
CA ARG A 48 -7.76 0.08 3.86
C ARG A 48 -7.11 -0.94 2.95
N ALA A 49 -5.95 -1.48 3.32
CA ALA A 49 -5.19 -2.34 2.43
C ALA A 49 -6.01 -3.56 1.96
N GLU A 50 -6.76 -4.20 2.85
CA GLU A 50 -7.66 -5.30 2.48
C GLU A 50 -8.78 -4.85 1.52
N PRO A 51 -9.61 -3.84 1.85
CA PRO A 51 -10.56 -3.24 0.90
C PRO A 51 -9.96 -2.91 -0.47
N ASP A 52 -8.77 -2.30 -0.51
CA ASP A 52 -8.07 -1.98 -1.75
C ASP A 52 -7.69 -3.25 -2.53
N GLY A 53 -7.37 -4.34 -1.83
CA GLY A 53 -7.16 -5.67 -2.42
C GLY A 53 -8.39 -6.23 -3.11
N HIS A 54 -9.59 -6.00 -2.57
CA HIS A 54 -10.84 -6.38 -3.23
C HIS A 54 -11.03 -5.58 -4.53
N LEU A 55 -10.74 -4.28 -4.52
CA LEU A 55 -10.82 -3.44 -5.72
C LEU A 55 -9.85 -3.91 -6.81
N ILE A 56 -8.59 -4.18 -6.47
CA ILE A 56 -7.58 -4.70 -7.40
C ILE A 56 -8.00 -6.06 -7.98
N ASN A 57 -8.63 -6.91 -7.17
CA ASN A 57 -9.09 -8.19 -7.69
C ASN A 57 -10.30 -8.01 -8.62
N ALA A 58 -11.29 -7.21 -8.21
CA ALA A 58 -12.49 -6.94 -8.99
C ALA A 58 -12.16 -6.28 -10.34
N SER A 59 -11.12 -5.43 -10.40
CA SER A 59 -10.69 -4.77 -11.65
C SER A 59 -10.27 -5.73 -12.75
N LYS A 60 -9.94 -6.99 -12.41
CA LYS A 60 -9.57 -8.02 -13.40
C LYS A 60 -10.77 -8.52 -14.22
N GLN A 61 -12.00 -8.22 -13.79
CA GLN A 61 -13.23 -8.60 -14.48
C GLN A 61 -13.44 -7.86 -15.80
N ASP A 62 -12.84 -6.68 -15.93
CA ASP A 62 -13.08 -5.79 -17.06
C ASP A 62 -11.77 -5.18 -17.56
N SER A 63 -11.53 -5.27 -18.87
CA SER A 63 -10.33 -4.75 -19.52
C SER A 63 -10.13 -3.24 -19.34
N GLN A 64 -11.21 -2.47 -19.18
CA GLN A 64 -11.18 -1.02 -18.98
C GLN A 64 -10.81 -0.66 -17.53
N CYS A 65 -11.06 -1.57 -16.58
CA CYS A 65 -10.72 -1.38 -15.17
C CYS A 65 -9.33 -1.94 -14.79
N VAL A 66 -8.81 -2.91 -15.54
CA VAL A 66 -7.50 -3.55 -15.27
C VAL A 66 -6.37 -2.54 -15.11
N GLU A 67 -6.29 -1.52 -15.97
CA GLU A 67 -5.23 -0.51 -15.91
C GLU A 67 -5.26 0.27 -14.58
N HIS A 68 -6.45 0.64 -14.12
CA HIS A 68 -6.67 1.31 -12.84
C HIS A 68 -6.29 0.43 -11.64
N GLY A 69 -6.57 -0.88 -11.71
CA GLY A 69 -6.11 -1.86 -10.73
C GLY A 69 -4.59 -2.00 -10.67
N VAL A 70 -3.91 -1.97 -11.84
CA VAL A 70 -2.45 -1.96 -11.92
C VAL A 70 -1.88 -0.67 -11.30
N PHE A 71 -2.48 0.49 -11.57
CA PHE A 71 -2.05 1.75 -10.96
C PHE A 71 -2.23 1.75 -9.43
N LEU A 72 -3.34 1.23 -8.92
CA LEU A 72 -3.53 1.07 -7.48
C LEU A 72 -2.45 0.16 -6.87
N SER A 73 -2.20 -0.99 -7.50
CA SER A 73 -1.13 -1.91 -7.08
C SER A 73 0.24 -1.22 -7.03
N TYR A 74 0.56 -0.40 -8.04
CA TYR A 74 1.82 0.34 -8.10
C TYR A 74 1.98 1.31 -6.93
N VAL A 75 0.95 2.08 -6.56
CA VAL A 75 1.05 3.05 -5.45
C VAL A 75 1.15 2.36 -4.08
N HIS A 76 0.56 1.17 -3.89
CA HIS A 76 0.83 0.35 -2.71
C HIS A 76 2.31 -0.06 -2.65
N VAL A 77 2.89 -0.53 -3.77
CA VAL A 77 4.32 -0.92 -3.83
C VAL A 77 5.23 0.27 -3.57
N GLU A 78 4.90 1.46 -4.08
CA GLU A 78 5.66 2.69 -3.81
C GLU A 78 5.67 3.03 -2.32
N LEU A 79 4.52 2.97 -1.67
CA LEU A 79 4.39 3.18 -0.23
C LEU A 79 5.20 2.15 0.57
N LEU A 80 5.12 0.87 0.22
CA LEU A 80 5.89 -0.20 0.88
C LEU A 80 7.40 -0.06 0.67
N SER A 81 7.82 0.33 -0.54
CA SER A 81 9.21 0.62 -0.85
C SER A 81 9.72 1.80 -0.02
N TRP A 82 8.88 2.80 0.18
CA TRP A 82 9.20 3.91 1.07
C TRP A 82 9.32 3.46 2.53
N LEU A 83 8.38 2.63 3.03
CA LEU A 83 8.41 2.13 4.40
C LEU A 83 9.66 1.28 4.70
N THR A 84 10.01 0.37 3.79
CA THR A 84 11.20 -0.48 3.92
C THR A 84 12.50 0.34 3.89
N LYS A 85 12.56 1.39 3.08
CA LYS A 85 13.71 2.31 3.02
C LYS A 85 13.89 3.12 4.31
N HIS A 86 12.80 3.48 4.98
CA HIS A 86 12.83 4.29 6.20
C HIS A 86 12.84 3.47 7.51
N ASN A 87 12.80 2.14 7.39
CA ASN A 87 13.13 1.11 8.37
C ASN A 87 12.70 1.45 9.81
N TYR A 88 11.42 1.18 10.12
CA TYR A 88 10.86 1.33 11.47
C TYR A 88 11.12 0.11 12.39
N THR A 89 11.82 -0.92 11.88
CA THR A 89 12.05 -2.22 12.51
C THR A 89 13.48 -2.35 13.06
N ILE A 90 13.89 -1.44 13.94
CA ILE A 90 15.02 -1.74 14.83
C ILE A 90 14.44 -2.34 16.11
N PRO A 91 14.64 -3.64 16.40
CA PRO A 91 14.27 -4.20 17.68
C PRO A 91 15.03 -3.44 18.77
N ALA A 92 14.31 -2.90 19.75
CA ALA A 92 14.89 -2.16 20.88
C ALA A 92 15.98 -2.98 21.63
N SER A 93 15.92 -4.32 21.54
CA SER A 93 16.88 -5.26 22.12
C SER A 93 18.21 -5.39 21.35
N SER A 94 18.27 -5.02 20.08
CA SER A 94 19.46 -5.19 19.22
C SER A 94 20.42 -3.99 19.27
N VAL A 95 20.03 -2.91 19.97
CA VAL A 95 20.84 -1.70 20.08
C VAL A 95 21.19 -1.49 21.55
N LYS A 96 22.45 -1.76 21.91
CA LYS A 96 23.06 -1.51 23.24
C LYS A 96 23.08 -0.02 23.68
N TRP A 97 22.09 0.80 23.32
CA TRP A 97 22.18 2.27 23.31
C TRP A 97 21.09 2.96 24.14
N TYR A 98 21.31 3.02 25.45
CA TYR A 98 21.05 4.25 26.22
C TYR A 98 22.33 5.09 26.28
N SER A 99 22.88 5.41 25.11
CA SER A 99 24.03 6.30 24.99
C SER A 99 23.68 7.38 23.97
N TRP A 100 23.06 8.46 24.44
CA TRP A 100 22.72 9.64 23.66
C TRP A 100 23.88 10.15 22.81
N ARG A 101 25.10 10.05 23.36
CA ARG A 101 26.35 10.46 22.72
C ARG A 101 26.75 9.60 21.51
N LYS A 102 26.31 8.33 21.51
CA LYS A 102 26.51 7.47 20.35
C LYS A 102 25.35 7.62 19.36
N LEU A 103 24.10 7.80 19.82
CA LEU A 103 22.90 8.04 18.97
C LEU A 103 23.08 9.26 18.05
N SER A 104 23.86 10.26 18.48
CA SER A 104 24.24 11.42 17.66
C SER A 104 25.41 11.18 16.69
N SER A 105 26.10 10.04 16.78
CA SER A 105 27.18 9.68 15.88
C SER A 105 26.62 9.08 14.58
N ARG A 106 27.12 9.54 13.42
CA ARG A 106 26.74 9.11 12.06
C ARG A 106 26.70 7.58 11.81
N LYS A 107 27.23 6.77 12.74
CA LYS A 107 27.26 5.30 12.64
C LYS A 107 25.88 4.66 12.82
N TYR A 108 24.95 5.31 13.51
CA TYR A 108 23.60 4.80 13.71
C TYR A 108 22.68 5.85 13.12
N ARG A 109 22.17 5.55 11.92
CA ARG A 109 21.16 6.36 11.25
C ARG A 109 19.86 6.24 12.01
N LEU A 110 19.78 6.84 13.19
CA LEU A 110 18.49 7.27 13.67
C LEU A 110 17.97 8.27 12.63
N PRO A 111 16.76 8.09 12.10
CA PRO A 111 16.07 9.19 11.44
C PRO A 111 16.09 10.35 12.41
N SER A 112 16.79 11.43 12.05
CA SER A 112 17.05 12.53 12.96
C SER A 112 15.74 12.98 13.61
N LEU A 113 15.78 13.45 14.86
CA LEU A 113 14.59 13.94 15.56
C LEU A 113 13.84 15.04 14.77
N PHE A 114 14.51 15.68 13.80
CA PHE A 114 13.97 16.69 12.88
C PHE A 114 13.35 16.12 11.58
N SER A 115 13.59 14.83 11.25
CA SER A 115 13.03 14.20 10.05
C SER A 115 11.67 13.55 10.28
N GLY A 116 11.22 13.39 11.53
CA GLY A 116 9.91 12.78 11.84
C GLY A 116 8.73 13.48 11.18
N ARG A 117 8.72 14.82 11.16
CA ARG A 117 7.66 15.61 10.50
C ARG A 117 7.70 15.49 8.97
N ALA A 118 8.89 15.50 8.39
CA ALA A 118 9.07 15.31 6.96
C ALA A 118 8.69 13.88 6.53
N HIS A 119 9.01 12.88 7.35
CA HIS A 119 8.61 11.48 7.13
C HIS A 119 7.10 11.32 7.22
N ALA A 120 6.46 11.93 8.23
CA ALA A 120 5.01 11.90 8.37
C ALA A 120 4.32 12.56 7.16
N ALA A 121 4.79 13.73 6.72
CA ALA A 121 4.25 14.40 5.54
C ALA A 121 4.41 13.56 4.27
N GLN A 122 5.57 12.93 4.06
CA GLN A 122 5.77 12.04 2.91
C GLN A 122 4.88 10.79 2.97
N LEU A 123 4.74 10.19 4.16
CA LEU A 123 3.86 9.05 4.34
C LEU A 123 2.40 9.44 4.12
N GLU A 124 2.00 10.63 4.56
CA GLU A 124 0.68 11.20 4.31
C GLU A 124 0.45 11.43 2.81
N ASP A 125 1.43 11.96 2.07
CA ASP A 125 1.35 12.11 0.60
C ASP A 125 1.16 10.76 -0.10
N LEU A 126 1.96 9.76 0.26
CA LEU A 126 1.84 8.41 -0.29
C LEU A 126 0.49 7.80 0.03
N LEU A 127 0.01 7.96 1.27
CA LEU A 127 -1.29 7.46 1.69
C LEU A 127 -2.45 8.15 0.94
N ARG A 128 -2.37 9.47 0.76
CA ARG A 128 -3.34 10.22 -0.04
C ARG A 128 -3.37 9.76 -1.49
N ASN A 129 -2.21 9.43 -2.06
CA ASN A 129 -2.13 8.88 -3.41
C ASN A 129 -2.82 7.51 -3.50
N VAL A 130 -2.59 6.62 -2.52
CA VAL A 130 -3.31 5.33 -2.42
C VAL A 130 -4.83 5.56 -2.36
N VAL A 131 -5.32 6.43 -1.48
CA VAL A 131 -6.76 6.76 -1.40
C VAL A 131 -7.29 7.25 -2.74
N ALA A 132 -6.61 8.21 -3.37
CA ALA A 132 -7.07 8.80 -4.62
C ALA A 132 -7.19 7.75 -5.74
N LYS A 133 -6.26 6.79 -5.82
CA LYS A 133 -6.31 5.71 -6.81
C LYS A 133 -7.36 4.65 -6.47
N ALA A 134 -7.58 4.35 -5.20
CA ALA A 134 -8.63 3.44 -4.75
C ALA A 134 -10.02 4.01 -5.07
N GLU A 135 -10.27 5.27 -4.72
CA GLU A 135 -11.55 5.94 -5.00
C GLU A 135 -11.84 6.04 -6.49
N LEU A 136 -10.81 6.33 -7.30
CA LEU A 136 -10.93 6.34 -8.76
C LEU A 136 -11.33 4.96 -9.29
N LEU A 137 -10.62 3.91 -8.89
CA LEU A 137 -10.94 2.54 -9.32
C LEU A 137 -12.33 2.12 -8.86
N HIS A 138 -12.72 2.44 -7.63
CA HIS A 138 -14.04 2.12 -7.12
C HIS A 138 -15.15 2.87 -7.91
N ALA A 139 -14.93 4.12 -8.29
CA ALA A 139 -15.86 4.85 -9.15
C ALA A 139 -15.99 4.20 -10.54
N GLU A 140 -14.87 3.79 -11.15
CA GLU A 140 -14.85 3.09 -12.44
C GLU A 140 -15.58 1.75 -12.37
N LEU A 141 -15.29 0.93 -11.36
CA LEU A 141 -15.97 -0.36 -11.15
C LEU A 141 -17.50 -0.18 -11.03
N ARG A 142 -17.95 0.85 -10.30
CA ARG A 142 -19.37 1.17 -10.19
C ARG A 142 -19.97 1.66 -11.51
N ALA A 143 -19.24 2.45 -12.29
CA ALA A 143 -19.71 2.93 -13.59
C ALA A 143 -19.91 1.78 -14.61
N HIS A 144 -19.11 0.72 -14.49
CA HIS A 144 -19.19 -0.48 -15.33
C HIS A 144 -20.06 -1.59 -14.72
N GLU A 145 -20.79 -1.30 -13.63
CA GLU A 145 -21.67 -2.24 -12.93
C GLU A 145 -20.96 -3.53 -12.47
N ILE A 146 -19.66 -3.43 -12.16
CA ILE A 146 -18.84 -4.56 -11.72
C ILE A 146 -19.03 -4.77 -10.22
N GLU A 147 -19.50 -5.95 -9.84
CA GLU A 147 -19.57 -6.36 -8.44
C GLU A 147 -18.16 -6.56 -7.86
N ILE A 148 -17.97 -6.09 -6.63
CA ILE A 148 -16.72 -6.28 -5.86
C ILE A 148 -16.97 -7.44 -4.89
N PRO A 149 -16.44 -8.65 -5.15
CA PRO A 149 -16.71 -9.79 -4.29
C PRO A 149 -15.94 -9.69 -2.97
N ASP A 150 -16.55 -10.17 -1.89
CA ASP A 150 -15.92 -10.32 -0.58
C ASP A 150 -14.86 -11.44 -0.54
N VAL A 151 -14.68 -12.19 -1.63
CA VAL A 151 -13.73 -13.29 -1.72
C VAL A 151 -12.88 -13.21 -2.98
N ALA A 152 -11.70 -13.82 -2.92
CA ALA A 152 -10.86 -14.04 -4.08
C ALA A 152 -11.63 -14.83 -5.14
N VAL A 153 -11.93 -14.20 -6.28
CA VAL A 153 -12.43 -14.91 -7.46
C VAL A 153 -11.28 -15.01 -8.47
N ASP A 154 -11.02 -16.23 -8.94
CA ASP A 154 -10.08 -16.49 -10.02
C ASP A 154 -10.73 -16.07 -11.34
N TYR A 155 -10.36 -14.89 -11.83
CA TYR A 155 -10.80 -14.41 -13.13
C TYR A 155 -9.92 -15.01 -14.23
N GLU A 156 -10.56 -15.43 -15.33
CA GLU A 156 -9.84 -15.81 -16.54
C GLU A 156 -9.03 -14.59 -17.01
N ARG A 157 -7.73 -14.75 -17.23
CA ARG A 157 -6.85 -13.62 -17.61
C ARG A 157 -7.39 -12.96 -18.88
N VAL A 158 -7.98 -11.78 -18.74
CA VAL A 158 -8.40 -10.97 -19.88
C VAL A 158 -7.15 -10.52 -20.61
N THR A 159 -7.00 -10.93 -21.87
CA THR A 159 -5.93 -10.44 -22.74
C THR A 159 -6.16 -8.93 -22.93
N PRO A 160 -5.20 -8.06 -22.58
CA PRO A 160 -5.35 -6.62 -22.81
C PRO A 160 -5.68 -6.37 -24.27
N GLN A 161 -6.79 -5.69 -24.57
CA GLN A 161 -7.07 -5.28 -25.94
C GLN A 161 -5.99 -4.28 -26.35
N ALA A 162 -5.43 -4.47 -27.55
CA ALA A 162 -4.55 -3.48 -28.14
C ALA A 162 -5.28 -2.13 -28.20
N PRO A 163 -4.60 -1.00 -27.92
CA PRO A 163 -5.23 0.32 -27.94
C PRO A 163 -5.95 0.50 -29.28
N GLN A 164 -7.26 0.80 -29.22
CA GLN A 164 -8.01 1.12 -30.42
C GLN A 164 -7.39 2.36 -31.05
N GLY A 165 -7.14 2.25 -32.36
CA GLY A 165 -6.13 3.04 -33.08
C GLY A 165 -6.30 4.56 -33.04
N THR A 166 -5.22 5.21 -33.48
CA THR A 166 -5.14 6.63 -33.82
C THR A 166 -6.41 7.13 -34.53
N PRO A 167 -6.90 8.34 -34.20
CA PRO A 167 -8.07 8.91 -34.87
C PRO A 167 -7.84 8.93 -36.39
N PRO A 168 -8.90 8.80 -37.22
CA PRO A 168 -8.74 8.95 -38.65
C PRO A 168 -8.17 10.35 -38.91
N GLU A 169 -7.01 10.41 -39.57
CA GLU A 169 -6.54 11.64 -40.21
C GLU A 169 -7.57 11.98 -41.29
N GLY A 170 -8.52 12.83 -40.90
CA GLY A 170 -9.53 13.38 -41.78
C GLY A 170 -8.86 14.28 -42.81
N MET A 171 -9.05 13.89 -44.06
CA MET A 171 -8.76 14.61 -45.30
C MET A 171 -9.37 16.01 -45.36
#